data_AF-A0A2S4KNI0-F1
#
_entry.id   AF-A0A2S4KNI0-F1
#
_cell.length_a   1.000
_cell.length_b   1.000
_cell.length_c   1.000
_cell.angle_alpha   90.00
_cell.angle_beta   90.00
_cell.angle_gamma   90.00
#
_symmetry.space_group_name_H-M   'P 1'
#
loop_
_entity.id
_entity.type
_entity.pdbx_description
1 polymer ?
#
loop_
_entity_poly.entity_id
_entity_poly.type
_entity_poly.pdbx_seq_one_letter_code
_entity_poly.pdbx_strand_id
1 'polypeptide(L)'
;MPPLPDLSVYRLPDADSQRIFHSEILPAELPPPDTQPSSSPASSSKPLALLTVGQTGAGKTLLAQTLLGPLRLLRGPASPPPAHLIADTYKTYHP
;
A
#
# COMPACT_ATOMS: atom_id res chain seq x y z
N MET A 1 -4.04 -40.79 -10.14
CA MET A 1 -3.53 -39.40 -10.16
C MET A 1 -2.73 -39.18 -8.89
N PRO A 2 -1.60 -38.46 -8.93
CA PRO A 2 -0.91 -38.09 -7.69
C PRO A 2 -1.83 -37.21 -6.82
N PRO A 3 -1.75 -37.30 -5.49
CA PRO A 3 -2.47 -36.40 -4.60
C PRO A 3 -2.05 -34.94 -4.87
N LEU A 4 -2.99 -34.00 -4.74
CA LEU A 4 -2.65 -32.59 -4.83
C LEU A 4 -1.60 -32.26 -3.76
N PRO A 5 -0.54 -31.50 -4.09
CA PRO A 5 0.44 -31.07 -3.11
C PRO A 5 -0.25 -30.25 -2.03
N ASP A 6 0.11 -30.51 -0.77
CA ASP A 6 -0.34 -29.68 0.34
C ASP A 6 0.34 -28.31 0.23
N LEU A 7 -0.46 -27.27 0.00
CA LEU A 7 0.01 -25.88 -0.11
C LEU A 7 0.05 -25.17 1.25
N SER A 8 -0.41 -25.82 2.32
CA SER A 8 -0.41 -25.25 3.67
C SER A 8 1.00 -24.89 4.16
N VAL A 9 2.02 -25.60 3.67
CA VAL A 9 3.45 -25.32 3.94
C VAL A 9 3.93 -23.97 3.39
N TYR A 10 3.23 -23.39 2.42
CA TYR A 10 3.52 -22.04 1.88
C TYR A 10 2.66 -20.96 2.53
N ARG A 11 1.77 -21.33 3.46
CA ARG A 11 0.98 -20.37 4.22
C ARG A 11 1.70 -20.05 5.52
N LEU A 12 2.03 -18.78 5.67
CA LEU A 12 2.54 -18.26 6.92
C LEU A 12 1.48 -18.40 8.05
N PRO A 13 1.88 -18.78 9.27
CA PRO A 13 0.99 -18.72 10.42
C PRO A 13 0.40 -17.32 10.61
N ASP A 14 -0.86 -17.23 11.05
CA ASP A 14 -1.56 -15.94 11.15
C ASP A 14 -0.83 -14.97 12.10
N ALA A 15 -0.22 -15.46 13.17
CA ALA A 15 0.57 -14.66 14.10
C ALA A 15 1.79 -14.00 13.44
N ASP A 16 2.51 -14.76 12.59
CA ASP A 16 3.65 -14.23 11.84
C ASP A 16 3.21 -13.26 10.74
N SER A 17 2.09 -13.55 10.07
CA SER A 17 1.49 -12.63 9.08
C SER A 17 1.11 -11.29 9.72
N GLN A 18 0.47 -11.32 10.88
CA GLN A 18 0.12 -10.11 11.63
C GLN A 18 1.35 -9.35 12.10
N ARG A 19 2.37 -10.07 12.62
CA ARG A 19 3.63 -9.47 13.04
C ARG A 19 4.26 -8.69 11.87
N ILE A 20 4.51 -9.35 10.74
CA ILE A 20 5.10 -8.74 9.54
C ILE A 20 4.28 -7.53 9.07
N PHE A 21 2.96 -7.67 9.04
CA PHE A 21 2.08 -6.57 8.64
C PHE A 21 2.24 -5.35 9.54
N HIS A 22 2.18 -5.53 10.87
CA HIS A 22 2.22 -4.42 11.82
C HIS A 22 3.63 -3.83 12.03
N SER A 23 4.67 -4.65 12.02
CA SER A 23 6.03 -4.19 12.32
C SER A 23 6.81 -3.75 11.09
N GLU A 24 6.48 -4.23 9.90
CA GLU A 24 7.30 -4.03 8.70
C GLU A 24 6.54 -3.34 7.56
N ILE A 25 5.38 -3.87 7.15
CA ILE A 25 4.64 -3.35 5.98
C ILE A 25 3.95 -2.02 6.31
N LEU A 26 3.15 -1.99 7.37
CA LEU A 26 2.34 -0.82 7.71
C LEU A 26 3.18 0.44 7.97
N PRO A 27 4.30 0.39 8.74
CA PRO A 27 5.16 1.56 8.95
C PRO A 27 5.87 2.06 7.68
N ALA A 28 6.13 1.18 6.71
CA ALA A 28 6.78 1.54 5.46
C ALA A 28 5.81 2.20 4.46
N GLU A 29 4.53 1.82 4.48
CA GLU A 29 3.52 2.22 3.48
C GLU A 29 2.61 3.36 3.94
N LEU A 30 2.32 3.42 5.25
CA LEU A 30 1.41 4.38 5.84
C LEU A 30 2.18 5.26 6.83
N PRO A 31 2.25 6.59 6.62
CA PRO A 31 2.86 7.48 7.59
C PRO A 31 2.13 7.38 8.94
N PRO A 32 2.86 7.49 10.07
CA PRO A 32 2.28 7.33 11.39
C PRO A 32 1.17 8.38 11.64
N PRO A 33 0.08 7.98 12.31
CA PRO A 33 -1.09 8.83 12.55
C PRO A 33 -0.74 10.12 13.31
N ASP A 34 0.36 10.13 14.07
CA ASP A 34 0.79 11.25 14.92
C ASP A 34 1.36 12.45 14.13
N THR A 35 1.57 12.33 12.82
CA THR A 35 1.89 13.48 11.95
C THR A 35 0.64 14.16 11.38
N GLN A 36 -0.56 13.71 11.73
CA GLN A 36 -1.78 14.41 11.37
C GLN A 36 -1.97 15.63 12.29
N PRO A 37 -1.97 16.87 11.76
CA PRO A 37 -2.43 18.00 12.56
C PRO A 37 -3.87 17.72 12.98
N SER A 38 -4.10 17.74 14.29
CA SER A 38 -5.41 17.61 14.92
C SER A 38 -6.46 18.46 14.19
N SER A 39 -7.40 17.77 13.55
CA SER A 39 -8.74 18.23 13.18
C SER A 39 -8.96 19.75 13.15
N SER A 40 -8.67 20.40 12.03
CA SER A 40 -9.46 21.56 11.62
C SER A 40 -10.63 21.06 10.78
N PRO A 41 -11.89 21.42 11.08
CA PRO A 41 -13.05 20.96 10.32
C PRO A 41 -13.15 21.80 9.04
N ALA A 42 -12.45 21.43 7.97
CA ALA A 42 -12.54 22.17 6.72
C ALA A 42 -12.37 21.28 5.48
N SER A 43 -13.50 21.08 4.82
CA SER A 43 -13.74 20.31 3.59
C SER A 43 -13.77 18.80 3.76
N SER A 44 -14.92 18.23 3.42
CA SER A 44 -15.16 16.80 3.23
C SER A 44 -14.32 16.29 2.04
N SER A 45 -13.00 16.21 2.18
CA SER A 45 -12.16 15.66 1.12
C SER A 45 -12.51 14.18 0.98
N LYS A 46 -13.22 13.87 -0.09
CA LYS A 46 -13.63 12.50 -0.39
C LYS A 46 -12.37 11.66 -0.56
N PRO A 47 -12.22 10.51 0.12
CA PRO A 47 -11.08 9.65 -0.08
C PRO A 47 -10.98 9.27 -1.56
N LEU A 48 -9.79 9.47 -2.14
CA LEU A 48 -9.50 9.15 -3.54
C LEU A 48 -8.55 7.95 -3.59
N ALA A 49 -8.99 6.91 -4.29
CA ALA A 49 -8.15 5.78 -4.66
C ALA A 49 -7.93 5.80 -6.17
N LEU A 50 -6.69 5.59 -6.59
CA LEU A 50 -6.31 5.44 -7.99
C LEU A 50 -5.82 4.02 -8.20
N LEU A 51 -6.42 3.31 -9.15
CA LEU A 51 -6.00 1.96 -9.53
C LEU A 51 -5.38 1.99 -10.93
N THR A 52 -4.08 1.66 -11.00
CA THR A 52 -3.35 1.57 -12.26
C THR A 52 -3.38 0.14 -12.79
N VAL A 53 -4.00 -0.08 -13.95
CA VAL A 53 -4.20 -1.41 -14.55
C VAL A 53 -3.52 -1.51 -15.91
N GLY A 54 -3.06 -2.71 -16.27
CA GLY A 54 -2.40 -2.98 -17.55
C GLY A 54 -1.54 -4.24 -17.49
N GLN A 55 -1.12 -4.76 -18.64
CA GLN A 55 -0.28 -5.95 -18.74
C GLN A 55 1.08 -5.80 -18.04
N THR A 56 1.75 -6.91 -17.75
CA THR A 56 3.15 -6.90 -17.29
C THR A 56 4.04 -6.22 -18.33
N GLY A 57 4.95 -5.36 -17.88
CA GLY A 57 5.80 -4.55 -18.77
C GLY A 57 5.16 -3.26 -19.32
N ALA A 58 3.87 -2.98 -19.04
CA ALA A 58 3.20 -1.76 -19.52
C ALA A 58 3.65 -0.44 -18.84
N GLY A 59 4.69 -0.45 -18.00
CA GLY A 59 5.20 0.75 -17.35
C GLY A 59 4.33 1.31 -16.22
N LYS A 60 3.44 0.51 -15.61
CA LYS A 60 2.55 0.94 -14.51
C LYS A 60 3.28 1.59 -13.34
N THR A 61 4.45 1.06 -12.97
CA THR A 61 5.30 1.60 -11.90
C THR A 61 5.76 3.02 -12.23
N LEU A 62 6.20 3.26 -13.47
CA LEU A 62 6.60 4.58 -13.93
C LEU A 62 5.40 5.55 -13.90
N LEU A 63 4.26 5.12 -14.44
CA LEU A 63 3.03 5.92 -14.43
C LEU A 63 2.61 6.30 -13.00
N ALA A 64 2.58 5.34 -12.08
CA ALA A 64 2.20 5.60 -10.69
C ALA A 64 3.12 6.64 -10.03
N GLN A 65 4.44 6.53 -10.22
CA GLN A 65 5.41 7.51 -9.71
C GLN A 65 5.17 8.92 -10.27
N THR A 66 4.84 9.04 -11.57
CA THR A 66 4.53 10.34 -12.19
C THR A 66 3.23 10.97 -11.67
N LEU A 67 2.28 10.15 -11.19
CA LEU A 67 1.00 10.61 -10.67
C LEU A 67 1.05 11.03 -9.20
N LEU A 68 2.05 10.61 -8.42
CA LEU A 68 2.16 10.97 -6.99
C LEU A 68 2.26 12.48 -6.77
N GLY A 69 3.03 13.20 -7.59
CA GLY A 69 3.17 14.66 -7.49
C GLY A 69 1.83 15.39 -7.70
N PRO A 70 1.16 15.19 -8.85
CA PRO A 70 -0.18 15.75 -9.09
C PRO A 70 -1.21 15.39 -8.02
N LEU A 71 -1.21 14.15 -7.51
CA LEU A 71 -2.12 13.71 -6.45
C LEU A 71 -1.87 14.44 -5.11
N ARG A 72 -0.61 14.79 -4.80
CA ARG A 72 -0.28 15.63 -3.64
C ARG A 72 -0.79 17.05 -3.82
N LEU A 73 -0.60 17.63 -5.01
CA LEU A 73 -1.08 18.98 -5.32
C LEU A 73 -2.62 19.07 -5.26
N LEU A 74 -3.32 18.07 -5.81
CA LEU A 74 -4.79 18.00 -5.79
C LEU A 74 -5.36 17.93 -4.37
N ARG A 75 -4.66 17.29 -3.43
CA ARG A 75 -5.09 17.18 -2.02
C ARG A 75 -4.66 18.36 -1.15
N GLY A 76 -3.76 19.21 -1.65
CA GLY A 76 -3.24 20.36 -0.92
C GLY A 76 -2.17 20.01 0.13
N PRO A 77 -1.43 21.02 0.61
CA PRO A 77 -0.22 20.85 1.43
C PRO A 77 -0.49 20.32 2.85
N ALA A 78 -1.72 20.46 3.35
CA ALA A 78 -2.12 19.97 4.68
C ALA A 78 -2.56 18.49 4.68
N SER A 79 -2.68 17.88 3.49
CA SER A 79 -3.10 16.48 3.38
C SER A 79 -1.90 15.53 3.54
N PRO A 80 -2.11 14.35 4.15
CA PRO A 80 -1.07 13.34 4.22
C PRO A 80 -0.64 12.90 2.81
N PRO A 81 0.62 12.47 2.63
CA PRO A 81 1.08 11.97 1.35
C PRO A 81 0.24 10.74 0.94
N PRO A 82 0.00 10.53 -0.38
CA PRO A 82 -0.58 9.29 -0.88
C PRO A 82 0.25 8.09 -0.45
N ALA A 83 -0.41 7.06 0.09
CA ALA A 83 0.13 5.71 0.14
C ALA A 83 0.22 5.16 -1.29
N HIS A 84 1.32 4.47 -1.61
CA HIS A 84 1.57 3.89 -2.92
C HIS A 84 1.79 2.38 -2.81
N LEU A 85 0.69 1.65 -2.84
CA LEU A 85 0.68 0.22 -2.59
C LEU A 85 1.00 -0.58 -3.85
N ILE A 86 2.04 -1.41 -3.82
CA ILE A 86 2.45 -2.30 -4.92
C ILE A 86 2.51 -3.73 -4.40
N ALA A 87 1.54 -4.58 -4.72
CA ALA A 87 1.46 -5.92 -4.14
C ALA A 87 2.74 -6.78 -4.33
N ASP A 88 3.46 -6.60 -5.44
CA ASP A 88 4.69 -7.33 -5.72
C ASP A 88 5.83 -7.00 -4.74
N THR A 89 5.83 -5.82 -4.10
CA THR A 89 6.85 -5.47 -3.09
C THR A 89 6.65 -6.26 -1.81
N TYR A 90 5.43 -6.70 -1.50
CA TYR A 90 5.16 -7.44 -0.25
C TYR A 90 5.63 -8.89 -0.30
N LYS A 91 5.94 -9.42 -1.49
CA LYS A 91 6.46 -10.78 -1.66
C LYS A 91 7.82 -10.96 -0.96
N THR A 92 8.60 -9.90 -0.80
CA THR A 92 9.93 -9.96 -0.17
C THR A 92 9.87 -10.11 1.35
N TYR A 93 8.69 -9.93 1.96
CA TYR A 93 8.52 -10.08 3.41
C TYR A 93 8.16 -11.51 3.81
N HIS A 94 7.94 -12.42 2.86
CA HIS A 94 7.74 -13.83 3.19
C HIS A 94 9.08 -14.45 3.63
N PRO A 95 9.14 -15.10 4.81
CA PRO A 95 10.36 -15.77 5.29
C PRO A 95 10.73 -17.01 4.46
#